data_AF-X0TLA6-F1
#
_entry.id   AF-X0TLA6-F1
#
_cell.length_a   1.000
_cell.length_b   1.000
_cell.length_c   1.000
_cell.angle_alpha   90.00
_cell.angle_beta   90.00
_cell.angle_gamma   90.00
#
_symmetry.space_group_name_H-M   'P 1'
#
loop_
_entity.id
_entity.type
_entity.pdbx_description
1 polymer ?
#
loop_
_entity_poly.entity_id
_entity_poly.type
_entity_poly.pdbx_seq_one_letter_code
_entity_poly.pdbx_strand_id
1 'polypeptide(L)'
;MISSFDDYMIHQSSIPVNQPETSDRNFYDRYWLNGFDREGEFIFESGFAIYPNRRVMDGHFSISVDGVQHCFHGSRRAPGDRRDSRVGPFHLEVVTPMRELRLRLEPNETGIECDLLFRATTTPAQEPKNVMYDEGR
;
A
#
# COMPACT_ATOMS: atom_id res chain seq x y z
N MET A 1 -16.14 -9.00 -10.53
CA MET A 1 -16.70 -7.79 -9.92
C MET A 1 -15.96 -7.60 -8.62
N ILE A 2 -15.34 -6.43 -8.43
CA ILE A 2 -14.63 -6.07 -7.20
C ILE A 2 -15.64 -5.60 -6.13
N SER A 3 -15.34 -5.86 -4.87
CA SER A 3 -16.17 -5.60 -3.70
C SER A 3 -15.45 -4.69 -2.70
N SER A 4 -16.15 -4.20 -1.68
CA SER A 4 -15.54 -3.34 -0.66
C SER A 4 -14.41 -4.03 0.14
N PHE A 5 -14.45 -5.36 0.28
CA PHE A 5 -13.42 -6.08 1.03
C PHE A 5 -12.09 -6.21 0.28
N ASP A 6 -12.10 -6.07 -1.06
CA ASP A 6 -10.89 -6.11 -1.89
C ASP A 6 -10.00 -4.87 -1.70
N ASP A 7 -10.50 -3.83 -1.03
CA ASP A 7 -9.70 -2.65 -0.66
C ASP A 7 -8.88 -2.90 0.61
N TYR A 8 -9.07 -4.03 1.29
CA TYR A 8 -8.32 -4.40 2.48
C TYR A 8 -7.33 -5.52 2.16
N MET A 9 -6.24 -5.59 2.93
CA MET A 9 -5.17 -6.59 2.76
C MET A 9 -5.52 -7.94 3.40
N ILE A 10 -6.63 -8.50 2.94
CA ILE A 10 -7.24 -9.74 3.45
C ILE A 10 -7.76 -10.59 2.28
N HIS A 11 -7.01 -10.64 1.16
CA HIS A 11 -7.42 -11.43 0.01
C HIS A 11 -7.60 -12.90 0.40
N GLN A 12 -8.79 -13.41 0.05
CA GLN A 12 -9.43 -14.52 0.73
C GLN A 12 -8.81 -15.90 0.45
N SER A 13 -9.06 -16.80 1.40
CA SER A 13 -8.84 -18.24 1.35
C SER A 13 -9.92 -18.95 2.17
N SER A 14 -9.99 -20.28 2.13
CA SER A 14 -10.92 -21.04 2.99
C SER A 14 -10.44 -21.22 4.45
N ILE A 15 -9.30 -20.64 4.80
CA ILE A 15 -8.66 -20.72 6.12
C ILE A 15 -8.79 -19.36 6.85
N PRO A 16 -8.30 -19.18 8.10
CA PRO A 16 -8.44 -17.90 8.79
C PRO A 16 -7.93 -16.73 7.95
N VAL A 17 -8.64 -15.60 7.98
CA VAL A 17 -8.43 -14.42 7.10
C VAL A 17 -7.00 -13.86 7.12
N ASN A 18 -6.24 -14.11 8.19
CA ASN A 18 -4.85 -13.70 8.28
C ASN A 18 -3.87 -14.73 7.71
N GLN A 19 -4.33 -15.79 7.04
CA GLN A 19 -3.50 -16.83 6.45
C GLN A 19 -3.71 -16.87 4.93
N PRO A 20 -2.63 -16.73 4.14
CA PRO A 20 -2.71 -16.87 2.69
C PRO A 20 -2.93 -18.34 2.30
N GLU A 21 -3.63 -18.58 1.20
CA GLU A 21 -3.88 -19.94 0.69
C GLU A 21 -2.61 -20.63 0.18
N THR A 22 -1.62 -19.86 -0.22
CA THR A 22 -0.35 -20.35 -0.75
C THR A 22 0.79 -20.20 0.26
N SER A 23 1.75 -21.13 0.21
CA SER A 23 3.02 -21.03 0.92
C SER A 23 4.07 -20.21 0.16
N ASP A 24 3.75 -19.71 -1.05
CA ASP A 24 4.67 -18.89 -1.83
C ASP A 24 5.12 -17.67 -1.02
N ARG A 25 6.44 -17.54 -0.84
CA ARG A 25 7.04 -16.40 -0.15
C ARG A 25 6.72 -15.06 -0.81
N ASN A 26 6.32 -15.06 -2.08
CA ASN A 26 6.02 -13.86 -2.85
C ASN A 26 4.54 -13.45 -2.75
N PHE A 27 3.69 -14.15 -1.99
CA PHE A 27 2.34 -13.66 -1.73
C PHE A 27 2.39 -12.33 -0.95
N TYR A 28 1.68 -11.31 -1.46
CA TYR A 28 1.57 -10.01 -0.84
C TYR A 28 0.24 -9.33 -1.15
N ASP A 29 -0.14 -8.42 -0.27
CA ASP A 29 -1.15 -7.39 -0.54
C ASP A 29 -0.46 -6.03 -0.50
N ARG A 30 -0.86 -5.11 -1.38
CA ARG A 30 -0.17 -3.82 -1.53
C ARG A 30 -1.09 -2.68 -1.94
N TYR A 31 -0.79 -1.50 -1.41
CA TYR A 31 -1.22 -0.21 -1.97
C TYR A 31 -0.08 0.46 -2.70
N TRP A 32 -0.43 1.10 -3.82
CA TRP A 32 0.43 2.03 -4.52
C TRP A 32 -0.37 3.32 -4.77
N LEU A 33 0.20 4.44 -4.37
CA LEU A 33 -0.42 5.75 -4.40
C LEU A 33 0.59 6.73 -5.00
N ASN A 34 0.13 7.70 -5.79
CA ASN A 34 0.99 8.76 -6.28
C ASN A 34 0.19 10.05 -6.49
N GLY A 35 0.91 11.15 -6.63
CA GLY A 35 0.35 12.44 -7.00
C GLY A 35 1.44 13.37 -7.47
N PHE A 36 1.05 14.42 -8.18
CA PHE A 36 1.97 15.42 -8.71
C PHE A 36 1.29 16.79 -8.72
N ASP A 37 2.10 17.82 -8.62
CA ASP A 37 1.65 19.19 -8.79
C ASP A 37 1.35 19.50 -10.26
N ARG A 38 0.36 20.35 -10.51
CA ARG A 38 -0.09 20.68 -11.87
C ARG A 38 0.91 21.53 -12.65
N GLU A 39 1.69 22.35 -11.95
CA GLU A 39 2.76 23.17 -12.52
C GLU A 39 4.10 22.42 -12.55
N GLY A 40 4.13 21.20 -12.01
CA GLY A 40 5.29 20.31 -12.03
C GLY A 40 6.31 20.59 -10.93
N GLU A 41 5.91 21.28 -9.85
CA GLU A 41 6.81 21.60 -8.74
C GLU A 41 7.26 20.36 -7.95
N PHE A 42 6.39 19.35 -7.85
CA PHE A 42 6.74 18.09 -7.19
C PHE A 42 5.98 16.89 -7.76
N ILE A 43 6.52 15.72 -7.47
CA ILE A 43 5.84 14.42 -7.58
C ILE A 43 6.10 13.62 -6.31
N PHE A 44 5.09 12.89 -5.84
CA PHE A 44 5.26 11.95 -4.75
C PHE A 44 4.68 10.58 -5.10
N GLU A 45 5.17 9.57 -4.41
CA GLU A 45 4.60 8.23 -4.40
C GLU A 45 4.63 7.65 -2.99
N SER A 46 3.74 6.69 -2.75
CA SER A 46 3.76 5.87 -1.57
C SER A 46 3.47 4.42 -1.91
N GLY A 47 4.20 3.52 -1.24
CA GLY A 47 3.95 2.10 -1.24
C GLY A 47 3.68 1.61 0.18
N PHE A 48 2.70 0.73 0.33
CA PHE A 48 2.49 -0.03 1.56
C PHE A 48 2.23 -1.48 1.22
N ALA A 49 2.97 -2.40 1.82
CA ALA A 49 2.79 -3.82 1.53
C ALA A 49 2.89 -4.68 2.79
N ILE A 50 2.15 -5.78 2.77
CA ILE A 50 2.26 -6.84 3.76
C ILE A 50 2.62 -8.14 3.05
N TYR A 51 3.62 -8.83 3.59
CA TYR A 51 4.13 -10.11 3.10
C TYR A 51 3.92 -11.18 4.16
N PRO A 52 2.71 -11.79 4.24
CA PRO A 52 2.35 -12.77 5.27
C PRO A 52 3.39 -13.88 5.49
N ASN A 53 3.85 -14.51 4.41
CA ASN A 53 4.74 -15.67 4.46
C ASN A 53 6.18 -15.29 4.83
N ARG A 54 6.61 -14.06 4.49
CA ARG A 54 7.90 -13.49 4.94
C ARG A 54 7.79 -12.85 6.32
N ARG A 55 6.57 -12.61 6.79
CA ARG A 55 6.22 -11.97 8.05
C ARG A 55 6.76 -10.54 8.12
N VAL A 56 6.73 -9.80 7.02
CA VAL A 56 7.20 -8.41 6.91
C VAL A 56 6.06 -7.50 6.48
N MET A 57 6.08 -6.27 6.97
CA MET A 57 5.20 -5.18 6.57
C MET A 57 6.06 -3.95 6.34
N ASP A 58 5.93 -3.36 5.16
CA ASP A 58 6.77 -2.26 4.69
C ASP A 58 5.91 -1.04 4.35
N GLY A 59 6.44 0.14 4.66
CA GLY A 59 5.86 1.43 4.31
C GLY A 59 6.92 2.31 3.63
N HIS A 60 6.52 3.01 2.58
CA HIS A 60 7.36 3.88 1.79
C HIS A 60 6.61 5.17 1.47
N PHE A 61 7.30 6.30 1.58
CA PHE A 61 6.88 7.55 1.00
C PHE A 61 8.08 8.25 0.39
N SER A 62 7.95 8.76 -0.83
CA SER A 62 8.97 9.57 -1.48
C SER A 62 8.35 10.76 -2.15
N ILE A 63 9.02 11.90 -2.06
CA ILE A 63 8.68 13.13 -2.78
C ILE A 63 9.93 13.66 -3.49
N SER A 64 9.79 14.02 -4.75
CA SER A 64 10.79 14.77 -5.51
C SER A 64 10.30 16.21 -5.66
N VAL A 65 11.05 17.15 -5.11
CA VAL A 65 10.76 18.60 -5.10
C VAL A 65 12.09 19.35 -5.19
N ASP A 66 12.12 20.47 -5.91
CA ASP A 66 13.34 21.29 -6.10
C ASP A 66 14.58 20.50 -6.60
N GLY A 67 14.34 19.44 -7.39
CA GLY A 67 15.40 18.58 -7.92
C GLY A 67 16.01 17.59 -6.91
N VAL A 68 15.44 17.47 -5.71
CA VAL A 68 15.90 16.55 -4.66
C VAL A 68 14.79 15.57 -4.33
N GLN A 69 15.16 14.29 -4.21
CA GLN A 69 14.26 13.24 -3.76
C GLN A 69 14.46 13.00 -2.25
N HIS A 70 13.37 13.12 -1.50
CA HIS A 70 13.30 12.83 -0.08
C HIS A 70 12.49 11.54 0.12
N CYS A 71 13.00 10.62 0.93
CA CYS A 71 12.39 9.31 1.12
C CYS A 71 12.28 8.94 2.60
N PHE A 72 11.17 8.29 2.92
CA PHE A 72 10.97 7.53 4.14
C PHE A 72 10.82 6.06 3.77
N HIS A 73 11.58 5.19 4.43
CA HIS A 73 11.45 3.75 4.34
C HIS A 73 11.29 3.17 5.74
N GLY A 74 10.21 2.43 5.96
CA GLY A 74 9.94 1.71 7.19
C GLY A 74 9.70 0.23 6.91
N SER A 75 10.16 -0.61 7.83
CA SER A 75 9.87 -2.04 7.83
C SER A 75 9.64 -2.54 9.25
N ARG A 76 8.73 -3.49 9.41
CA ARG A 76 8.53 -4.20 10.68
C ARG A 76 8.02 -5.62 10.47
N ARG A 77 7.92 -6.35 11.58
CA ARG A 77 7.21 -7.63 11.61
C ARG A 77 5.74 -7.44 11.22
N ALA A 78 5.25 -8.23 10.27
CA ALA A 78 3.83 -8.24 9.95
C ALA A 78 3.00 -8.64 11.20
N PRO A 79 1.95 -7.88 11.54
CA PRO A 79 1.08 -8.18 12.66
C PRO A 79 0.23 -9.43 12.38
N GLY A 80 -0.26 -10.06 13.45
CA GLY A 80 -1.23 -11.15 13.33
C GLY A 80 -2.63 -10.66 12.94
N ASP A 81 -3.00 -9.46 13.36
CA ASP A 81 -4.24 -8.77 12.96
C ASP A 81 -3.98 -7.95 11.69
N ARG A 82 -4.74 -8.24 10.63
CA ARG A 82 -4.61 -7.59 9.31
C ARG A 82 -5.14 -6.15 9.29
N ARG A 83 -5.84 -5.72 10.34
CA ARG A 83 -6.30 -4.33 10.48
C ARG A 83 -5.16 -3.36 10.79
N ASP A 84 -4.08 -3.83 11.42
CA ASP A 84 -2.96 -2.98 11.79
C ASP A 84 -2.08 -2.69 10.57
N SER A 85 -2.14 -1.45 10.09
CA SER A 85 -1.43 -0.96 8.91
C SER A 85 -0.31 0.05 9.26
N ARG A 86 0.18 0.03 10.50
CA ARG A 86 1.23 0.97 10.95
C ARG A 86 2.63 0.40 10.73
N VAL A 87 3.55 1.24 10.26
CA VAL A 87 4.99 0.96 10.17
C VAL A 87 5.75 2.16 10.74
N GLY A 88 6.01 2.11 12.05
CA GLY A 88 6.55 3.26 12.77
C GLY A 88 5.63 4.49 12.62
N PRO A 89 6.13 5.64 12.14
CA PRO A 89 5.34 6.85 11.92
C PRO A 89 4.42 6.80 10.69
N PHE A 90 4.54 5.76 9.85
CA PHE A 90 3.73 5.59 8.65
C PHE A 90 2.42 4.85 8.97
N HIS A 91 1.29 5.33 8.45
CA HIS A 91 -0.01 4.70 8.61
C HIS A 91 -0.90 4.92 7.38
N LEU A 92 -1.48 3.84 6.86
CA LEU A 92 -2.45 3.88 5.78
C LEU A 92 -3.81 3.37 6.25
N GLU A 93 -4.87 4.12 5.99
CA GLU A 93 -6.21 3.87 6.49
C GLU A 93 -7.22 3.83 5.35
N VAL A 94 -7.98 2.73 5.26
CA VAL A 94 -9.20 2.65 4.44
C VAL A 94 -10.31 3.40 5.18
N VAL A 95 -10.58 4.63 4.78
CA VAL A 95 -11.60 5.50 5.41
C VAL A 95 -12.99 5.09 4.95
N THR A 96 -13.18 5.03 3.64
CA THR A 96 -14.38 4.48 3.00
C THR A 96 -13.91 3.54 1.90
N PRO A 97 -14.17 2.22 2.00
CA PRO A 97 -13.68 1.26 1.02
C PRO A 97 -13.99 1.69 -0.41
N MET A 98 -12.98 1.60 -1.28
CA MET A 98 -13.06 1.92 -2.70
C MET A 98 -13.33 3.40 -3.01
N ARG A 99 -13.30 4.29 -2.01
CA ARG A 99 -13.64 5.71 -2.15
C ARG A 99 -12.63 6.64 -1.52
N GLU A 100 -12.20 6.36 -0.30
CA GLU A 100 -11.33 7.24 0.46
C GLU A 100 -10.22 6.45 1.19
N LEU A 101 -8.97 6.81 0.89
CA LEU A 101 -7.77 6.29 1.56
C LEU A 101 -7.03 7.46 2.20
N ARG A 102 -6.60 7.30 3.46
CA ARG A 102 -5.80 8.30 4.15
C ARG A 102 -4.41 7.75 4.43
N LEU A 103 -3.39 8.46 3.96
CA LEU A 103 -1.99 8.18 4.23
C LEU A 103 -1.45 9.25 5.19
N ARG A 104 -0.86 8.81 6.29
CA ARG A 104 -0.16 9.67 7.25
C ARG A 104 1.28 9.22 7.43
N LEU A 105 2.18 10.19 7.42
CA LEU A 105 3.56 10.05 7.89
C LEU A 105 3.76 11.08 8.98
N GLU A 106 3.82 10.60 10.23
CA GLU A 106 4.03 11.42 11.42
C GLU A 106 5.47 11.95 11.50
N PRO A 107 5.76 13.00 12.32
CA PRO A 107 7.11 13.53 12.49
C PRO A 107 8.14 12.44 12.78
N ASN A 108 9.27 12.47 12.08
CA ASN A 108 10.28 11.41 12.13
C ASN A 108 11.67 11.93 11.68
N GLU A 109 12.68 11.07 11.78
CA GLU A 109 14.10 11.40 11.55
C GLU A 109 14.43 11.78 10.10
N THR A 110 13.58 11.43 9.12
CA THR A 110 13.80 11.77 7.70
C THR A 110 13.42 13.23 7.39
N GLY A 111 12.72 13.92 8.29
CA GLY A 111 12.31 15.31 8.13
C GLY A 111 11.13 15.54 7.19
N ILE A 112 10.52 14.48 6.65
CA ILE A 112 9.29 14.56 5.85
C ILE A 112 8.09 14.01 6.63
N GLU A 113 6.97 14.73 6.54
CA GLU A 113 5.68 14.37 7.13
C GLU A 113 4.55 14.66 6.13
N CYS A 114 3.45 13.94 6.22
CA CYS A 114 2.30 14.19 5.36
C CYS A 114 0.98 13.70 5.98
N ASP A 115 -0.12 14.30 5.54
CA ASP A 115 -1.48 13.82 5.78
C ASP A 115 -2.29 13.98 4.50
N LEU A 116 -2.38 12.88 3.75
CA LEU A 116 -2.94 12.85 2.40
C LEU A 116 -4.24 12.06 2.42
N LEU A 117 -5.32 12.66 1.91
CA LEU A 117 -6.61 12.00 1.73
C LEU A 117 -6.91 11.86 0.23
N PHE A 118 -6.82 10.64 -0.26
CA PHE A 118 -7.13 10.27 -1.64
C PHE A 118 -8.62 10.04 -1.76
N ARG A 119 -9.25 10.71 -2.73
CA ARG A 119 -10.69 10.56 -3.03
C ARG A 119 -10.87 10.07 -4.45
N ALA A 120 -11.59 8.96 -4.59
CA ALA A 120 -11.93 8.41 -5.89
C ALA A 120 -12.88 9.36 -6.63
N THR A 121 -12.50 9.74 -7.85
CA THR A 121 -13.36 10.49 -8.79
C THR A 121 -14.07 9.59 -9.79
N THR A 122 -13.66 8.32 -9.86
CA THR A 122 -14.20 7.29 -10.75
C THR A 122 -14.76 6.12 -9.94
N THR A 123 -15.37 5.16 -10.63
CA THR A 123 -15.69 3.85 -10.04
C THR A 123 -14.45 2.97 -9.96
N PRO A 124 -14.38 2.04 -8.99
CA PRO A 124 -13.31 1.04 -8.93
C PRO A 124 -13.27 0.21 -10.20
N ALA A 125 -12.06 -0.08 -10.67
CA ALA A 125 -11.82 -0.91 -11.84
C ALA A 125 -11.08 -2.18 -11.39
N GLN A 126 -11.61 -3.33 -11.77
CA GLN A 126 -10.91 -4.60 -11.59
C GLN A 126 -9.90 -4.76 -12.73
N GLU A 127 -8.61 -4.81 -12.42
CA GLU A 127 -7.58 -5.06 -13.43
C GLU A 127 -7.73 -6.46 -14.05
N PRO A 128 -7.37 -6.63 -15.34
CA PRO A 128 -7.26 -7.94 -15.95
C PRO A 128 -6.26 -8.82 -15.18
N LYS A 129 -6.47 -10.14 -15.20
CA LYS A 129 -5.50 -11.07 -14.61
C LYS A 129 -4.18 -10.99 -15.38
N ASN A 130 -3.11 -10.66 -14.66
CA ASN A 130 -1.76 -10.81 -15.17
C ASN A 130 -1.39 -12.30 -15.11
N VAL A 131 -1.15 -12.91 -16.26
CA VAL A 131 -0.63 -14.28 -16.36
C VAL A 131 0.84 -14.18 -16.71
N MET A 132 1.70 -14.65 -15.82
CA MET A 132 3.13 -14.81 -16.15
C MET A 132 3.32 -16.22 -16.69
N TYR A 133 3.89 -16.30 -17.89
CA TYR A 133 4.30 -17.53 -18.54
C TYR A 133 5.81 -17.66 -18.39
N ASP A 134 6.28 -18.80 -17.92
CA ASP A 134 7.71 -19.10 -17.89
C ASP A 134 8.04 -19.97 -19.11
N GLU A 135 9.09 -19.62 -19.86
CA GLU A 135 9.45 -20.23 -21.14
C GLU A 135 8.34 -20.26 -22.22
N GLY A 136 7.38 -19.32 -22.16
CA GLY A 136 6.32 -19.21 -23.17
C GLY A 136 5.24 -20.29 -23.08
N ARG A 137 5.08 -20.93 -21.90
CA ARG A 137 3.99 -21.86 -21.58
C ARG A 137 3.25 -21.47 -20.32
#